data_AF-A0A846DG04-F1
#
_entry.id   AF-A0A846DG04-F1
#
_cell.length_a   1.000
_cell.length_b   1.000
_cell.length_c   1.000
_cell.angle_alpha   90.00
_cell.angle_beta   90.00
_cell.angle_gamma   90.00
#
_symmetry.space_group_name_H-M   'P 1'
#
loop_
_entity.id
_entity.type
_entity.pdbx_description
1 polymer ?
#
loop_
_entity_poly.entity_id
_entity_poly.type
_entity_poly.pdbx_seq_one_letter_code
_entity_poly.pdbx_strand_id
1 'polypeptide(L)' 'MDNRCMIPVVRSPKDYQAYRISPQDKNRLAIVFDPDSANASITFCVEIFEPGGKTPLHYHKIGVEMFYILKGQGLASCD' A
#
# COMPACT_ATOMS: atom_id res chain seq x y z
N MET A 1 8.69 -29.94 10.14
CA MET A 1 8.38 -29.14 8.93
C MET A 1 6.87 -29.00 8.89
N ASP A 2 6.41 -27.78 9.03
CA ASP A 2 4.99 -27.46 9.17
C ASP A 2 4.32 -27.55 7.79
N ASN A 3 3.59 -28.64 7.55
CA ASN A 3 3.03 -28.99 6.23
C ASN A 3 1.71 -28.22 6.01
N ARG A 4 1.79 -26.89 5.99
CA ARG A 4 0.62 -26.03 5.75
C ARG A 4 0.31 -25.95 4.26
N CYS A 5 -0.84 -26.49 3.87
CA CYS A 5 -1.41 -26.26 2.55
C CYS A 5 -1.99 -24.83 2.50
N MET A 6 -1.28 -23.91 1.85
CA MET A 6 -1.75 -22.54 1.63
C MET A 6 -2.43 -22.49 0.26
N ILE A 7 -3.73 -22.23 0.23
CA ILE A 7 -4.46 -22.00 -1.03
C ILE A 7 -4.18 -20.57 -1.48
N PRO A 8 -3.64 -20.35 -2.69
CA PRO A 8 -3.40 -19.00 -3.18
C PRO A 8 -4.73 -18.26 -3.37
N VAL A 9 -4.85 -17.06 -2.79
CA VAL A 9 -5.97 -16.17 -3.05
C VAL A 9 -5.63 -15.30 -4.25
N VAL A 10 -6.38 -15.48 -5.33
CA VAL A 10 -6.23 -14.66 -6.54
C VAL A 10 -7.26 -13.54 -6.51
N ARG A 11 -6.81 -12.31 -6.71
CA ARG A 11 -7.64 -11.12 -6.82
C ARG A 11 -7.27 -10.35 -8.08
N SER A 12 -8.26 -9.77 -8.73
CA SER A 12 -8.12 -8.80 -9.80
C SER A 12 -8.11 -7.38 -9.23
N PRO A 13 -7.64 -6.38 -9.98
CA PRO A 13 -7.70 -4.98 -9.54
C PRO A 13 -9.11 -4.49 -9.18
N LYS A 14 -10.17 -5.10 -9.76
CA LYS A 14 -11.56 -4.73 -9.48
C LYS A 14 -12.06 -5.21 -8.11
N ASP A 15 -11.35 -6.14 -7.49
CA ASP A 15 -11.70 -6.71 -6.19
C ASP A 15 -11.22 -5.85 -5.01
N TYR A 16 -10.43 -4.81 -5.29
CA TYR A 16 -9.84 -3.94 -4.28
C TYR A 16 -10.59 -2.62 -4.16
N GLN A 17 -10.91 -2.25 -2.92
CA GLN A 17 -11.35 -0.91 -2.59
C GLN A 17 -10.15 0.03 -2.60
N ALA A 18 -10.29 1.16 -3.29
CA ALA A 18 -9.34 2.26 -3.22
C ALA A 18 -9.83 3.32 -2.23
N TYR A 19 -8.93 3.79 -1.38
CA TYR A 19 -9.16 4.81 -0.37
C TYR A 19 -8.45 6.10 -0.73
N ARG A 20 -8.93 7.21 -0.17
CA ARG A 20 -8.28 8.52 -0.18
C ARG A 20 -8.14 8.97 1.27
N ILE A 21 -7.07 9.71 1.58
CA ILE A 21 -6.84 10.23 2.94
C ILE A 21 -7.90 11.29 3.28
N SER A 22 -8.15 12.23 2.38
CA SER A 22 -9.25 13.19 2.45
C SER A 22 -10.09 13.18 1.16
N PRO A 23 -11.35 13.66 1.19
CA PRO A 23 -12.20 13.71 -0.01
C PRO A 23 -11.60 14.50 -1.17
N GLN A 24 -10.72 15.46 -0.88
CA GLN A 24 -10.07 16.32 -1.88
C GLN A 24 -8.76 15.73 -2.42
N ASP A 25 -8.21 14.69 -1.77
CA ASP A 25 -6.98 14.07 -2.23
C ASP A 25 -7.20 13.29 -3.53
N LYS A 26 -6.20 13.37 -4.40
CA LYS A 26 -6.20 12.68 -5.69
C LYS A 26 -5.52 11.32 -5.62
N ASN A 27 -4.62 11.15 -4.65
CA ASN A 27 -3.93 9.90 -4.39
C ASN A 27 -4.93 8.83 -3.97
N ARG A 28 -4.74 7.62 -4.49
CA ARG A 28 -5.60 6.48 -4.22
C ARG A 28 -4.75 5.34 -3.66
N LEU A 29 -5.15 4.81 -2.52
CA LEU A 29 -4.47 3.71 -1.83
C LEU A 29 -5.36 2.46 -1.85
N ALA A 30 -4.88 1.37 -2.43
CA ALA A 30 -5.54 0.07 -2.36
C ALA A 30 -4.73 -0.84 -1.42
N ILE A 31 -5.33 -1.26 -0.31
CA ILE A 31 -4.70 -2.23 0.60
C ILE A 31 -4.88 -3.63 0.01
N VAL A 32 -3.76 -4.29 -0.30
CA VAL A 32 -3.77 -5.65 -0.84
C VAL A 32 -3.93 -6.66 0.30
N PHE A 33 -3.17 -6.44 1.37
CA PHE A 33 -3.35 -7.08 2.67
C PHE A 33 -2.72 -6.25 3.78
N ASP A 34 -3.15 -6.52 5.00
CA ASP A 34 -2.66 -5.96 6.25
C ASP A 34 -2.39 -7.10 7.25
N PRO A 35 -1.87 -6.79 8.46
CA PRO A 35 -1.59 -7.84 9.44
C PRO A 35 -2.81 -8.67 9.85
N ASP A 36 -3.98 -8.06 9.89
CA ASP A 36 -5.22 -8.72 10.30
C ASP A 36 -5.74 -9.69 9.22
N SER A 37 -5.57 -9.35 7.95
CA SER A 37 -6.06 -10.14 6.81
C SER A 37 -5.07 -11.20 6.31
N ALA A 38 -3.77 -11.02 6.52
CA ALA A 38 -2.74 -11.95 6.01
C ALA A 38 -1.92 -12.67 7.10
N ASN A 39 -2.14 -12.40 8.39
CA ASN A 39 -1.32 -12.93 9.49
C ASN A 39 0.19 -12.73 9.23
N ALA A 40 0.53 -11.52 8.79
CA ALA A 40 1.88 -11.09 8.44
C ALA A 40 2.19 -9.77 9.16
N SER A 41 3.44 -9.53 9.55
CA SER A 41 3.79 -8.31 10.30
C SER A 41 3.93 -7.06 9.41
N ILE A 42 3.35 -7.06 8.21
CA ILE A 42 3.50 -5.99 7.21
C ILE A 42 2.13 -5.66 6.60
N THR A 43 1.99 -4.41 6.19
CA THR A 43 0.92 -3.97 5.29
C THR A 43 1.51 -3.86 3.89
N PHE A 44 0.83 -4.45 2.90
CA PHE A 44 1.16 -4.28 1.49
C PHE A 44 0.02 -3.58 0.77
N CYS A 45 0.34 -2.48 0.09
CA CYS A 45 -0.63 -1.67 -0.60
C CYS A 45 -0.08 -1.20 -1.94
N VAL A 46 -0.99 -0.85 -2.84
CA VAL A 46 -0.71 -0.17 -4.10
C VAL A 46 -1.21 1.25 -3.96
N GLU A 47 -0.29 2.21 -3.99
CA GLU A 47 -0.63 3.62 -4.01
C GLU A 47 -0.48 4.18 -5.44
N ILE A 48 -1.49 4.95 -5.86
CA ILE A 48 -1.59 5.54 -7.19
C ILE A 48 -1.61 7.06 -7.02
N PHE A 49 -0.58 7.71 -7.52
CA PHE A 49 -0.41 9.16 -7.50
C PHE A 49 -0.86 9.75 -8.85
N GLU A 50 -1.77 10.71 -8.82
CA GLU A 50 -2.00 11.60 -9.97
C GLU A 50 -0.84 12.60 -10.08
N PRO A 51 -0.56 13.17 -11.27
CA PRO A 51 0.41 14.26 -11.39
C PRO A 51 0.11 15.42 -10.42
N GLY A 52 1.11 15.79 -9.61
CA GLY A 52 0.99 16.79 -8.55
C GLY A 52 0.37 16.29 -7.23
N GLY A 53 -0.01 15.01 -7.17
CA GLY A 53 -0.41 14.34 -5.94
C GLY A 53 0.76 14.19 -4.96
N LYS A 54 0.46 14.17 -3.67
CA LYS A 54 1.45 14.06 -2.61
C LYS A 54 0.87 13.33 -1.40
N THR A 55 1.70 12.56 -0.73
CA THR A 55 1.36 12.01 0.58
C THR A 55 1.54 13.11 1.63
N PRO A 56 0.59 13.30 2.56
CA PRO A 56 0.79 14.22 3.69
C PRO A 56 2.05 13.87 4.47
N LEU A 57 2.69 14.89 5.04
CA LEU A 57 3.87 14.67 5.90
C LEU A 57 3.46 13.82 7.11
N HIS A 58 4.18 12.72 7.33
CA HIS A 58 3.95 11.80 8.43
C HIS A 58 5.26 11.15 8.88
N TYR A 59 5.26 10.55 10.07
CA TYR A 59 6.42 9.85 10.62
C TYR A 59 5.96 8.57 11.33
N HIS A 60 6.79 7.53 11.26
CA HIS A 60 6.58 6.28 11.97
C HIS A 60 7.53 6.22 13.17
N LYS A 61 6.99 6.03 14.38
CA LYS A 61 7.82 5.81 15.59
C LYS A 61 8.56 4.47 15.54
N ILE A 62 7.91 3.48 14.94
CA ILE A 62 8.38 2.11 14.78
C ILE A 62 7.89 1.64 13.41
N GLY A 63 8.78 1.12 12.58
CA GLY A 63 8.46 0.64 11.23
C GLY A 63 9.40 1.18 10.17
N VAL A 64 9.51 0.46 9.06
CA VAL A 64 10.21 0.87 7.85
C VAL A 64 9.23 0.77 6.70
N GLU A 65 9.21 1.79 5.85
CA GLU A 65 8.46 1.74 4.61
C GLU A 65 9.42 1.54 3.43
N MET A 66 8.98 0.74 2.46
CA MET A 66 9.72 0.47 1.23
C MET A 66 8.80 0.72 0.04
N PHE A 67 9.33 1.38 -0.98
CA PHE A 67 8.58 1.75 -2.18
C PHE A 67 9.16 1.04 -3.39
N TYR A 68 8.28 0.50 -4.23
CA TYR A 68 8.65 -0.04 -5.53
C TYR A 68 7.83 0.64 -6.62
N ILE A 69 8.50 1.28 -7.58
CA ILE A 69 7.83 2.08 -8.61
C ILE A 69 7.40 1.16 -9.76
N LEU A 70 6.08 0.94 -9.85
CA LEU A 70 5.49 0.14 -10.93
C LEU A 70 5.36 0.92 -12.24
N LYS A 71 5.11 2.24 -12.17
CA LYS A 71 4.94 3.12 -13.34
C LYS A 71 5.15 4.58 -12.96
N GLY A 72 5.80 5.35 -13.82
CA GLY A 72 6.00 6.80 -13.65
C GLY A 72 7.22 7.13 -12.79
N GLN A 73 7.22 8.33 -12.22
CA GLN A 73 8.29 8.84 -11.37
C GLN A 73 7.73 9.82 -10.32
N GLY A 74 8.45 9.99 -9.22
CA GLY A 74 8.12 10.93 -8.15
C GLY A 74 9.37 11.33 -7.37
N LEU A 75 9.22 12.29 -6.46
CA LEU A 75 10.26 12.68 -5.53
C LEU A 75 9.90 12.16 -4.14
N ALA A 76 10.85 11.49 -3.49
CA ALA A 76 10.75 11.10 -2.08
C ALA A 76 11.87 11.80 -1.30
N SER A 77 11.54 12.27 -0.11
CA SER A 77 12.48 12.90 0.83
C SER A 77 12.19 12.39 2.24
N CYS A 78 13.24 12.15 3.00
CA CYS A 78 13.20 11.76 4.42
C CYS A 78 14.33 12.50 5.14
N ASP A 79 14.11 12.88 6.40
CA ASP A 79 15.08 13.56 7.26
C ASP A 79 15.89 12.56 8.10
#